data_AF-A0A821GP73-F1
#
_entry.id   AF-A0A821GP73-F1
#
_cell.length_a   1.000
_cell.length_b   1.000
_cell.length_c   1.000
_cell.angle_alpha   90.00
_cell.angle_beta   90.00
_cell.angle_gamma   90.00
#
_symmetry.space_group_name_H-M   'P 1'
#
loop_
_entity.id
_entity.type
_entity.pdbx_description
1 polymer ?
#
loop_
_entity_poly.entity_id
_entity_poly.type
_entity_poly.pdbx_seq_one_letter_code
_entity_poly.pdbx_strand_id
1 'polypeptide(L)'
;MSIIILVLGVIGNLLNCLVFVQRPLRSKPCAICFLAASILNLIIIFSGILPRALQSFFMIPDQTETVSVLCKLRLVILFTIRTISSWLIALATVDRYLISSPNVNRRQMSNLKNIYLSILIISIISLLVWVEAGYCFDANLIGTPQKCYAKSDVCRIFNDLAQSLITHIIPSTVMLIIGLFTIRNVRQVRRIGSFPNGMSTTNAVRNRKNERSLTLMLFAQVILLTLLTLPQAGQKFYLTYTFYYTKSSSQRALEIETMHTGSIILYRIRGFGRSADQLMFCSVKDDEEAVGAAASEEISIADYFTQNFRKLMYPYLPCIDAMKESQKKPNWLSMEVVRHALKSLEKQQQGLVSRNTIIKPGQHYDEIMNIVYNNQFTRDPYLKELNIHVDEQGMLQTKRHVLSPPEILYHRGGT
;
A
#
# COMPACT_ATOMS: atom_id res chain seq x y z
N MET A 1 0.15 9.53 10.81
CA MET A 1 0.43 10.04 9.45
C MET A 1 -0.83 10.45 8.68
N SER A 2 -1.84 9.58 8.51
CA SER A 2 -3.01 9.86 7.65
C SER A 2 -3.83 11.11 8.03
N ILE A 3 -3.98 11.42 9.34
CA ILE A 3 -4.71 12.63 9.79
C ILE A 3 -3.97 13.92 9.43
N ILE A 4 -2.65 13.95 9.59
CA ILE A 4 -1.87 15.16 9.29
C ILE A 4 -2.01 15.49 7.79
N ILE A 5 -1.91 14.47 6.93
CA ILE A 5 -2.10 14.60 5.49
C ILE A 5 -3.54 15.02 5.16
N LEU A 6 -4.53 14.46 5.86
CA LEU A 6 -5.94 14.83 5.69
C LEU A 6 -6.17 16.31 6.01
N VAL A 7 -5.75 16.77 7.20
CA VAL A 7 -5.98 18.14 7.66
C VAL A 7 -5.24 19.15 6.80
N LEU A 8 -3.92 18.98 6.61
CA LEU A 8 -3.12 19.88 5.80
C LEU A 8 -3.54 19.86 4.34
N GLY A 9 -3.88 18.68 3.81
CA GLY A 9 -4.35 18.51 2.44
C GLY A 9 -5.69 19.21 2.19
N VAL A 10 -6.66 19.07 3.09
CA VAL A 10 -7.96 19.75 2.96
C VAL A 10 -7.80 21.26 3.06
N ILE A 11 -7.12 21.75 4.10
CA ILE A 11 -6.92 23.19 4.29
C ILE A 11 -6.18 23.79 3.08
N GLY A 12 -5.08 23.17 2.65
CA GLY A 12 -4.28 23.64 1.53
C GLY A 12 -5.06 23.70 0.21
N ASN A 13 -5.82 22.65 -0.14
CA ASN A 13 -6.59 22.65 -1.37
C ASN A 13 -7.81 23.60 -1.31
N LEU A 14 -8.45 23.77 -0.15
CA LEU A 14 -9.50 24.77 0.03
C LEU A 14 -8.98 26.20 -0.15
N LEU A 15 -7.84 26.53 0.48
CA LEU A 15 -7.20 27.83 0.30
C LEU A 15 -6.81 28.07 -1.17
N ASN A 16 -6.27 27.07 -1.86
CA ASN A 16 -5.99 27.17 -3.30
C ASN A 16 -7.26 27.47 -4.10
N CYS A 17 -8.37 26.77 -3.83
CA CYS A 17 -9.65 27.05 -4.48
C CYS A 17 -10.10 28.49 -4.24
N LEU A 18 -10.04 28.98 -3.00
CA LEU A 18 -10.40 30.37 -2.66
C LEU A 18 -9.55 31.40 -3.41
N VAL A 19 -8.25 31.13 -3.58
CA VAL A 19 -7.33 32.01 -4.34
C VAL A 19 -7.68 32.00 -5.83
N PHE A 20 -7.83 30.81 -6.45
CA PHE A 20 -8.01 30.72 -7.90
C PHE A 20 -9.42 31.10 -8.39
N VAL A 21 -10.43 31.09 -7.52
CA VAL A 21 -11.79 31.58 -7.82
C VAL A 21 -11.85 33.10 -7.94
N GLN A 22 -10.86 33.83 -7.41
CA GLN A 22 -10.85 35.29 -7.46
C GLN A 22 -10.96 35.83 -8.90
N ARG A 23 -11.77 36.88 -9.08
CA ARG A 23 -12.06 37.52 -10.38
C ARG A 23 -10.85 37.79 -11.28
N PRO A 24 -9.68 38.27 -10.80
CA PRO A 24 -8.53 38.52 -11.68
C PRO A 24 -7.84 37.25 -12.19
N LEU A 25 -8.04 36.10 -11.55
CA LEU A 25 -7.35 34.84 -11.86
C LEU A 25 -8.21 33.88 -12.69
N ARG A 26 -9.54 33.87 -12.51
CA ARG A 26 -10.44 32.98 -13.26
C ARG A 26 -10.43 33.16 -14.79
N SER A 27 -9.95 34.30 -15.30
CA SER A 27 -9.79 34.55 -16.73
C SER A 27 -8.49 33.98 -17.30
N LYS A 28 -7.60 33.45 -16.45
CA LYS A 28 -6.30 32.90 -16.84
C LYS A 28 -6.40 31.39 -17.06
N PRO A 29 -6.07 30.89 -18.28
CA PRO A 29 -5.95 29.47 -18.62
C PRO A 29 -5.33 28.58 -17.53
N CYS A 30 -4.09 28.86 -17.12
CA CYS A 30 -3.37 28.13 -16.08
C CYS A 30 -4.07 28.10 -14.71
N ALA A 31 -4.73 29.19 -14.31
CA ALA A 31 -5.43 29.25 -13.02
C ALA A 31 -6.64 28.29 -12.98
N ILE A 32 -7.30 28.08 -14.13
CA ILE A 32 -8.40 27.09 -14.23
C ILE A 32 -7.87 25.67 -14.07
N CYS A 33 -6.73 25.34 -14.66
CA CYS A 33 -6.07 24.04 -14.46
C CYS A 33 -5.74 23.81 -12.98
N PHE A 34 -5.20 24.82 -12.28
CA PHE A 34 -4.89 24.72 -10.86
C PHE A 34 -6.13 24.60 -9.98
N LEU A 35 -7.19 25.34 -10.29
CA LEU A 35 -8.46 25.23 -9.59
C LEU A 35 -9.05 23.83 -9.75
N ALA A 36 -9.12 23.33 -10.99
CA ALA A 36 -9.61 21.98 -11.27
C ALA A 36 -8.77 20.91 -10.57
N ALA A 37 -7.44 21.00 -10.61
CA ALA A 37 -6.56 20.08 -9.90
C ALA A 37 -6.78 20.12 -8.38
N SER A 38 -6.99 21.31 -7.79
CA SER A 38 -7.26 21.46 -6.35
C SER A 38 -8.59 20.81 -5.94
N ILE A 39 -9.64 20.95 -6.76
CA ILE A 39 -10.93 20.28 -6.54
C ILE A 39 -10.77 18.76 -6.63
N LEU A 40 -10.06 18.26 -7.64
CA LEU A 40 -9.80 16.83 -7.80
C LEU A 40 -8.97 16.27 -6.64
N ASN A 41 -7.99 17.03 -6.14
CA ASN A 41 -7.20 16.65 -4.97
C ASN A 41 -8.06 16.56 -3.70
N LEU A 42 -9.05 17.44 -3.52
CA LEU A 42 -10.03 17.28 -2.43
C LEU A 42 -10.81 15.98 -2.58
N ILE A 43 -11.30 15.65 -3.79
CA ILE A 43 -12.02 14.39 -4.03
C ILE A 43 -11.12 13.18 -3.73
N ILE A 44 -9.84 13.22 -4.10
CA ILE A 44 -8.86 12.16 -3.77
C ILE A 44 -8.71 12.00 -2.25
N ILE A 45 -8.64 13.10 -1.52
CA ILE A 45 -8.49 13.07 -0.07
C ILE A 45 -9.74 12.47 0.58
N PHE A 46 -10.94 12.90 0.18
CA PHE A 46 -12.19 12.41 0.75
C PHE A 46 -12.52 10.95 0.36
N SER A 47 -12.25 10.54 -0.88
CA SER A 47 -12.52 9.16 -1.32
C SER A 47 -11.41 8.19 -0.95
N GLY A 48 -10.17 8.65 -0.80
CA GLY A 48 -8.99 7.82 -0.56
C GLY A 48 -8.55 7.78 0.90
N ILE A 49 -8.31 8.95 1.49
CA ILE A 49 -7.63 9.08 2.80
C ILE A 49 -8.63 9.05 3.95
N LEU A 50 -9.77 9.74 3.81
CA LEU A 50 -10.76 9.86 4.88
C LEU A 50 -11.27 8.49 5.37
N PRO A 51 -11.68 7.53 4.53
CA PRO A 51 -12.17 6.23 5.03
C PRO A 51 -11.11 5.46 5.83
N ARG A 52 -9.84 5.55 5.41
CA ARG A 52 -8.71 4.93 6.11
C ARG A 52 -8.40 5.62 7.44
N ALA A 53 -8.54 6.95 7.50
CA ALA A 53 -8.40 7.69 8.74
C ALA A 53 -9.54 7.34 9.72
N LEU A 54 -10.78 7.23 9.24
CA LEU A 54 -11.93 6.84 10.06
C LEU A 54 -11.78 5.42 10.61
N GLN A 55 -11.33 4.47 9.78
CA GLN A 55 -11.03 3.11 10.22
C GLN A 55 -9.93 3.08 11.29
N SER A 56 -8.83 3.79 11.07
CA SER A 56 -7.67 3.75 11.97
C SER A 56 -7.90 4.42 13.32
N PHE A 57 -8.72 5.48 13.39
CA PHE A 57 -8.87 6.29 14.60
C PHE A 57 -10.20 6.08 15.30
N PHE A 58 -11.29 5.87 14.54
CA PHE A 58 -12.63 5.75 15.09
C PHE A 58 -13.17 4.32 14.99
N MET A 59 -12.36 3.36 14.52
CA MET A 59 -12.74 1.96 14.29
C MET A 59 -14.01 1.79 13.44
N ILE A 60 -14.30 2.76 12.58
CA ILE A 60 -15.47 2.72 11.70
C ILE A 60 -15.16 1.76 10.53
N PRO A 61 -15.97 0.72 10.28
CA PRO A 61 -15.71 -0.24 9.22
C PRO A 61 -15.75 0.42 7.83
N ASP A 62 -14.71 0.21 7.01
CA ASP A 62 -14.71 0.65 5.62
C ASP A 62 -15.49 -0.36 4.76
N GLN A 63 -16.66 0.04 4.26
CA GLN A 63 -17.51 -0.81 3.43
C GLN A 63 -16.86 -1.21 2.10
N THR A 64 -15.82 -0.51 1.65
CA THR A 64 -15.08 -0.90 0.43
C THR A 64 -14.23 -2.15 0.64
N GLU A 65 -14.01 -2.57 1.88
CA GLU A 65 -13.34 -3.85 2.17
C GLU A 65 -14.23 -5.07 1.95
N THR A 66 -15.55 -4.90 2.08
CA THR A 66 -16.54 -5.99 2.05
C THR A 66 -17.36 -5.99 0.76
N VAL A 67 -17.66 -4.82 0.20
CA VAL A 67 -18.52 -4.69 -0.98
C VAL A 67 -17.69 -4.52 -2.25
N SER A 68 -17.71 -5.55 -3.12
CA SER A 68 -16.96 -5.60 -4.38
C SER A 68 -17.22 -4.39 -5.28
N VAL A 69 -18.47 -3.98 -5.46
CA VAL A 69 -18.85 -2.84 -6.31
C VAL A 69 -18.24 -1.54 -5.79
N LEU A 70 -18.26 -1.31 -4.46
CA LEU A 70 -17.70 -0.10 -3.87
C LEU A 70 -16.17 -0.08 -3.95
N CYS A 71 -15.50 -1.21 -3.76
CA CYS A 71 -14.05 -1.36 -3.97
C CYS A 71 -13.66 -0.97 -5.41
N LYS A 72 -14.33 -1.58 -6.40
CA LYS A 72 -14.07 -1.34 -7.83
C LYS A 72 -14.31 0.12 -8.21
N LEU A 73 -15.48 0.66 -7.86
CA LEU A 73 -15.84 2.05 -8.14
C LEU A 73 -14.83 3.03 -7.52
N ARG A 74 -14.47 2.82 -6.25
CA ARG A 74 -13.50 3.66 -5.54
C ARG A 74 -12.15 3.69 -6.25
N LEU A 75 -11.65 2.54 -6.69
CA LEU A 75 -10.35 2.46 -7.33
C LEU A 75 -10.33 3.07 -8.73
N VAL A 76 -11.36 2.82 -9.55
CA VAL A 76 -11.52 3.48 -10.85
C VAL A 76 -11.54 5.00 -10.66
N ILE A 77 -12.37 5.50 -9.74
CA ILE A 77 -12.46 6.94 -9.43
C ILE A 77 -11.09 7.49 -8.99
N LEU A 78 -10.42 6.82 -8.04
CA LEU A 78 -9.15 7.29 -7.50
C LEU A 78 -8.04 7.31 -8.55
N PHE A 79 -7.93 6.28 -9.38
CA PHE A 79 -6.91 6.20 -10.41
C PHE A 79 -7.16 7.25 -11.49
N THR A 80 -8.38 7.33 -12.02
CA THR A 80 -8.76 8.34 -13.00
C THR A 80 -8.53 9.76 -12.49
N ILE A 81 -9.03 10.10 -11.29
CA ILE A 81 -8.91 11.47 -10.75
C ILE A 81 -7.45 11.85 -10.46
N ARG A 82 -6.63 10.91 -9.97
CA ARG A 82 -5.19 11.17 -9.77
C ARG A 82 -4.46 11.44 -11.08
N THR A 83 -4.75 10.67 -12.11
CA THR A 83 -4.18 10.89 -13.44
C THR A 83 -4.64 12.24 -14.01
N ILE A 84 -5.93 12.56 -13.94
CA ILE A 84 -6.41 13.87 -14.41
C ILE A 84 -5.69 15.00 -13.65
N SER A 85 -5.61 14.93 -12.31
CA SER A 85 -4.96 15.96 -11.50
C SER A 85 -3.50 16.21 -11.91
N SER A 86 -2.71 15.15 -12.12
CA SER A 86 -1.30 15.31 -12.53
C SER A 86 -1.17 15.89 -13.95
N TRP A 87 -2.01 15.45 -14.88
CA TRP A 87 -2.02 15.96 -16.26
C TRP A 87 -2.56 17.39 -16.36
N LEU A 88 -3.42 17.84 -15.45
CA LEU A 88 -3.84 19.25 -15.38
C LEU A 88 -2.68 20.18 -14.99
N ILE A 89 -1.82 19.74 -14.08
CA ILE A 89 -0.61 20.50 -13.73
C ILE A 89 0.34 20.50 -14.94
N ALA A 90 0.50 19.37 -15.63
CA ALA A 90 1.27 19.32 -16.88
C ALA A 90 0.70 20.27 -17.94
N LEU A 91 -0.62 20.30 -18.13
CA LEU A 91 -1.29 21.25 -19.04
C LEU A 91 -1.06 22.71 -18.62
N ALA A 92 -1.05 23.01 -17.32
CA ALA A 92 -0.70 24.34 -16.82
C ALA A 92 0.75 24.72 -17.19
N THR A 93 1.69 23.77 -17.16
CA THR A 93 3.08 24.02 -17.60
C THR A 93 3.17 24.28 -19.11
N VAL A 94 2.39 23.56 -19.92
CA VAL A 94 2.27 23.78 -21.36
C VAL A 94 1.72 25.18 -21.64
N ASP A 95 0.66 25.59 -20.94
CA ASP A 95 0.08 26.92 -21.05
C ASP A 95 1.11 28.02 -20.76
N ARG A 96 1.88 27.87 -19.68
CA ARG A 96 2.95 28.81 -19.34
C ARG A 96 4.03 28.88 -20.43
N TYR A 97 4.39 27.74 -21.01
CA TYR A 97 5.30 27.69 -22.15
C TYR A 97 4.74 28.44 -23.36
N LEU A 98 3.48 28.19 -23.73
CA LEU A 98 2.82 28.84 -24.86
C LEU A 98 2.81 30.37 -24.72
N ILE A 99 2.48 30.90 -23.53
CA ILE A 99 2.50 32.34 -23.25
C ILE A 99 3.91 32.91 -23.30
N SER A 100 4.91 32.16 -22.82
CA SER A 100 6.32 32.62 -22.82
C SER A 100 6.95 32.66 -24.21
N SER A 101 6.37 31.98 -25.19
CA SER A 101 6.94 31.84 -26.53
C SER A 101 7.09 33.19 -27.25
N PRO A 102 8.20 33.42 -27.97
CA PRO A 102 8.38 34.62 -28.80
C PRO A 102 7.46 34.64 -30.02
N ASN A 103 7.01 33.48 -30.50
CA ASN A 103 6.09 33.37 -31.64
C ASN A 103 4.63 33.68 -31.23
N VAL A 104 4.01 34.64 -31.91
CA VAL A 104 2.61 35.07 -31.69
C VAL A 104 1.62 33.92 -31.83
N ASN A 105 1.78 33.07 -32.85
CA ASN A 105 0.84 31.98 -33.15
C ASN A 105 0.78 30.98 -31.98
N ARG A 106 1.93 30.67 -31.37
CA ARG A 106 1.99 29.82 -30.18
C ARG A 106 1.32 30.46 -28.96
N ARG A 107 1.47 31.78 -28.77
CA ARG A 107 0.81 32.50 -27.67
C ARG A 107 -0.72 32.47 -27.79
N GLN A 108 -1.25 32.57 -29.00
CA GLN A 108 -2.70 32.54 -29.25
C GLN A 108 -3.35 31.19 -28.91
N MET A 109 -2.57 30.11 -28.88
CA MET A 109 -3.06 28.79 -28.45
C MET A 109 -3.43 28.75 -26.96
N SER A 110 -2.84 29.62 -26.13
CA SER A 110 -3.20 29.79 -24.71
C SER A 110 -4.50 30.59 -24.60
N ASN A 111 -5.62 29.90 -24.71
CA ASN A 111 -6.96 30.48 -24.54
C ASN A 111 -7.89 29.51 -23.79
N LEU A 112 -8.99 30.05 -23.26
CA LEU A 112 -9.92 29.30 -22.42
C LEU A 112 -10.57 28.13 -23.16
N LYS A 113 -10.93 28.29 -24.44
CA LYS A 113 -11.58 27.24 -25.23
C LYS A 113 -10.68 26.02 -25.36
N ASN A 114 -9.41 26.24 -25.69
CA ASN A 114 -8.43 25.18 -25.82
C ASN A 114 -8.18 24.47 -24.48
N ILE A 115 -8.11 25.22 -23.37
CA ILE A 115 -7.97 24.61 -22.04
C ILE A 115 -9.17 23.71 -21.72
N TYR A 116 -10.40 24.19 -21.85
CA TYR A 116 -11.58 23.36 -21.57
C TYR A 116 -11.63 22.11 -22.44
N LEU A 117 -11.29 22.24 -23.73
CA LEU A 117 -11.17 21.10 -24.63
C LEU A 117 -10.08 20.12 -24.19
N SER A 118 -8.89 20.61 -23.80
CA SER A 118 -7.81 19.77 -23.29
C SER A 118 -8.19 19.07 -21.99
N ILE A 119 -8.89 19.74 -21.06
CA ILE A 119 -9.38 19.13 -19.83
C ILE A 119 -10.36 17.99 -20.15
N LEU A 120 -11.28 18.20 -21.10
CA LEU A 120 -12.22 17.17 -21.54
C LEU A 120 -11.49 15.97 -22.13
N ILE A 121 -10.54 16.20 -23.05
CA ILE A 121 -9.74 15.14 -23.67
C ILE A 121 -8.94 14.35 -22.63
N ILE A 122 -8.23 15.04 -21.72
CA ILE A 122 -7.49 14.41 -20.62
C ILE A 122 -8.41 13.56 -19.76
N SER A 123 -9.62 14.05 -19.47
CA SER A 123 -10.60 13.33 -18.64
C SER A 123 -11.09 12.06 -19.32
N ILE A 124 -11.42 12.12 -20.62
CA ILE A 124 -11.87 10.95 -21.41
C ILE A 124 -10.75 9.91 -21.51
N ILE A 125 -9.53 10.34 -21.88
CA ILE A 125 -8.38 9.43 -21.99
C ILE A 125 -8.08 8.78 -20.64
N SER A 126 -8.09 9.56 -19.55
CA SER A 126 -7.83 9.02 -18.21
C SER A 126 -8.92 8.04 -17.75
N LEU A 127 -10.17 8.23 -18.16
CA LEU A 127 -11.24 7.27 -17.87
C LEU A 127 -11.03 5.96 -18.64
N LEU A 128 -10.71 6.05 -19.93
CA LEU A 128 -10.46 4.88 -20.78
C LEU A 128 -9.24 4.07 -20.32
N VAL A 129 -8.19 4.74 -19.86
CA VAL A 129 -6.95 4.11 -19.36
C VAL A 129 -7.14 3.36 -18.05
N TRP A 130 -8.20 3.65 -17.28
CA TRP A 130 -8.39 3.08 -15.95
C TRP A 130 -9.70 2.31 -15.78
N VAL A 131 -10.45 2.13 -16.86
CA VAL A 131 -11.71 1.36 -16.83
C VAL A 131 -11.45 -0.11 -16.46
N GLU A 132 -10.29 -0.66 -16.85
CA GLU A 132 -9.86 -2.01 -16.53
C GLU A 132 -9.61 -2.22 -15.03
N ALA A 133 -9.39 -1.15 -14.25
CA ALA A 133 -9.34 -1.25 -12.78
C ALA A 133 -10.67 -1.77 -12.20
N GLY A 134 -11.80 -1.53 -12.88
CA GLY A 134 -13.10 -2.08 -12.50
C GLY A 134 -13.18 -3.62 -12.65
N TYR A 135 -12.36 -4.20 -13.53
CA TYR A 135 -12.23 -5.65 -13.70
C TYR A 135 -11.13 -6.24 -12.82
N CYS A 136 -10.01 -5.53 -12.66
CA CYS A 136 -8.79 -6.07 -12.06
C CYS A 136 -8.82 -6.17 -10.53
N PHE A 137 -9.70 -5.43 -9.86
CA PHE A 137 -9.80 -5.41 -8.40
C PHE A 137 -11.05 -6.13 -7.88
N ASP A 138 -10.95 -6.73 -6.71
CA ASP A 138 -12.10 -7.27 -5.98
C ASP A 138 -12.00 -6.96 -4.48
N ALA A 139 -13.11 -7.12 -3.77
CA ALA A 139 -13.18 -6.97 -2.32
C ALA A 139 -13.09 -8.32 -1.60
N ASN A 140 -12.89 -8.27 -0.29
CA ASN A 140 -12.82 -9.44 0.60
C ASN A 140 -11.79 -10.52 0.20
N LEU A 141 -10.68 -10.13 -0.42
CA LEU A 141 -9.58 -11.08 -0.68
C LEU A 141 -8.84 -11.45 0.62
N ILE A 142 -8.55 -12.73 0.78
CA ILE A 142 -7.81 -13.30 1.91
C ILE A 142 -6.36 -13.53 1.47
N GLY A 143 -5.39 -13.19 2.34
CA GLY A 143 -3.95 -13.37 2.03
C GLY A 143 -3.35 -12.29 1.13
N THR A 144 -4.07 -11.18 0.92
CA THR A 144 -3.59 -9.95 0.26
C THR A 144 -3.33 -8.85 1.30
N PRO A 145 -2.42 -7.89 1.01
CA PRO A 145 -2.09 -6.82 1.97
C PRO A 145 -3.28 -5.89 2.29
N GLN A 146 -4.31 -5.87 1.43
CA GLN A 146 -5.57 -5.18 1.67
C GLN A 146 -6.73 -6.08 1.23
N LYS A 147 -7.91 -5.93 1.84
CA LYS A 147 -9.11 -6.71 1.46
C LYS A 147 -9.67 -6.28 0.09
N CYS A 148 -9.51 -5.01 -0.27
CA CYS A 148 -9.79 -4.49 -1.62
C CYS A 148 -8.46 -4.45 -2.40
N TYR A 149 -8.23 -5.43 -3.27
CA TYR A 149 -6.93 -5.62 -3.93
C TYR A 149 -7.04 -6.25 -5.31
N ALA A 150 -5.93 -6.22 -6.06
CA ALA A 150 -5.86 -6.81 -7.38
C ALA A 150 -6.06 -8.34 -7.29
N LYS A 151 -6.98 -8.87 -8.09
CA LYS A 151 -7.38 -10.28 -8.06
C LYS A 151 -6.32 -11.25 -8.60
N SER A 152 -5.42 -10.75 -9.44
CA SER A 152 -4.34 -11.54 -10.06
C SER A 152 -3.02 -10.76 -10.04
N ASP A 153 -1.92 -11.51 -10.08
CA ASP A 153 -0.58 -10.91 -10.13
C ASP A 153 -0.36 -10.08 -11.40
N VAL A 154 -0.94 -10.52 -12.53
CA VAL A 154 -0.89 -9.77 -13.79
C VAL A 154 -1.61 -8.43 -13.66
N CYS A 155 -2.80 -8.43 -13.05
CA CYS A 155 -3.54 -7.20 -12.78
C CYS A 155 -2.75 -6.27 -11.85
N ARG A 156 -2.10 -6.80 -10.81
CA ARG A 156 -1.28 -5.99 -9.90
C ARG A 156 -0.10 -5.34 -10.64
N ILE A 157 0.69 -6.14 -11.35
CA ILE A 157 1.88 -5.67 -12.07
C ILE A 157 1.50 -4.63 -13.13
N PHE A 158 0.47 -4.91 -13.92
CA PHE A 158 -0.02 -3.99 -14.94
C PHE A 158 -0.46 -2.65 -14.33
N ASN A 159 -1.33 -2.68 -13.32
CA ASN A 159 -1.84 -1.46 -12.70
C ASN A 159 -0.73 -0.66 -11.98
N ASP A 160 0.18 -1.32 -11.27
CA ASP A 160 1.29 -0.64 -10.59
C ASP A 160 2.25 0.03 -11.58
N LEU A 161 2.59 -0.63 -12.69
CA LEU A 161 3.42 -0.06 -13.74
C LEU A 161 2.70 1.06 -14.49
N ALA A 162 1.45 0.84 -14.91
CA ALA A 162 0.62 1.85 -15.56
C ALA A 162 0.48 3.10 -14.68
N GLN A 163 0.28 2.92 -13.37
CA GLN A 163 0.11 4.04 -12.45
C GLN A 163 1.41 4.81 -12.29
N SER A 164 2.52 4.08 -12.07
CA SER A 164 3.84 4.67 -11.95
C SER A 164 4.25 5.47 -13.20
N LEU A 165 4.01 4.92 -14.38
CA LEU A 165 4.36 5.57 -15.65
C LEU A 165 3.42 6.72 -16.01
N ILE A 166 2.12 6.44 -16.11
CA ILE A 166 1.13 7.38 -16.69
C ILE A 166 0.77 8.50 -15.71
N THR A 167 0.77 8.23 -14.41
CA THR A 167 0.36 9.23 -13.40
C THR A 167 1.55 10.00 -12.82
N HIS A 168 2.72 9.38 -12.71
CA HIS A 168 3.88 9.99 -12.04
C HIS A 168 5.02 10.35 -13.00
N ILE A 169 5.62 9.36 -13.68
CA ILE A 169 6.84 9.59 -14.45
C ILE A 169 6.57 10.46 -15.68
N ILE A 170 5.60 10.11 -16.52
CA ILE A 170 5.35 10.83 -17.78
C ILE A 170 4.92 12.29 -17.52
N PRO A 171 3.96 12.59 -16.62
CA PRO A 171 3.63 13.99 -16.33
C PRO A 171 4.83 14.77 -15.80
N SER A 172 5.63 14.17 -14.91
CA SER A 172 6.79 14.84 -14.31
C SER A 172 7.88 15.14 -15.34
N THR A 173 8.17 14.22 -16.26
CA THR A 173 9.13 14.46 -17.34
C THR A 173 8.64 15.54 -18.30
N VAL A 174 7.36 15.52 -18.67
CA VAL A 174 6.73 16.58 -19.48
C VAL A 174 6.85 17.94 -18.79
N MET A 175 6.49 18.03 -17.51
CA MET A 175 6.58 19.27 -16.73
C MET A 175 8.01 19.80 -16.62
N LEU A 176 9.00 18.91 -16.43
CA LEU A 176 10.41 19.29 -16.33
C LEU A 176 10.94 19.82 -17.67
N ILE A 177 10.70 19.09 -18.76
CA ILE A 177 11.18 19.46 -20.10
C ILE A 177 10.55 20.79 -20.54
N ILE A 178 9.22 20.91 -20.44
CA ILE A 178 8.48 22.13 -20.82
C ILE A 178 8.83 23.30 -19.88
N GLY A 179 9.03 23.01 -18.59
CA GLY A 179 9.51 23.99 -17.62
C GLY A 179 10.85 24.59 -18.02
N LEU A 180 11.82 23.78 -18.44
CA LEU A 180 13.13 24.26 -18.92
C LEU A 180 13.01 25.14 -20.17
N PHE A 181 12.15 24.77 -21.12
CA PHE A 181 11.87 25.62 -22.29
C PHE A 181 11.22 26.95 -21.91
N THR A 182 10.31 26.94 -20.94
CA THR A 182 9.69 28.16 -20.40
C THR A 182 10.74 29.09 -19.79
N ILE A 183 11.68 28.56 -19.01
CA ILE A 183 12.78 29.34 -18.41
C ILE A 183 13.66 29.95 -19.51
N ARG A 184 14.00 29.19 -20.55
CA ARG A 184 14.79 29.67 -21.69
C ARG A 184 14.11 30.86 -22.36
N ASN A 185 12.82 30.74 -22.67
CA ASN A 185 12.04 31.82 -23.31
C ASN A 185 11.95 33.07 -22.43
N VAL A 186 11.64 32.91 -21.13
CA VAL A 186 11.55 34.04 -20.20
C VAL A 186 12.90 34.76 -20.03
N ARG A 187 14.00 34.01 -19.98
CA ARG A 187 15.36 34.61 -19.94
C ARG A 187 15.68 35.36 -21.22
N GLN A 188 15.31 34.83 -22.38
CA GLN A 188 15.52 35.48 -23.67
C GLN A 188 14.76 36.80 -23.77
N VAL A 189 13.46 36.81 -23.41
CA VAL A 189 12.63 38.03 -23.43
C VAL A 189 13.18 39.08 -22.45
N ARG A 190 13.67 38.69 -21.27
CA ARG A 190 14.30 39.62 -20.32
C ARG A 190 15.61 40.22 -20.84
N ARG A 191 16.40 39.49 -21.63
CA ARG A 191 17.64 40.01 -22.23
C ARG A 191 17.36 41.02 -23.35
N ILE A 192 16.30 40.80 -24.12
CA ILE A 192 15.93 41.65 -25.27
C ILE A 192 15.11 42.86 -24.81
N GLY A 193 14.35 42.74 -23.71
CA GLY A 193 13.39 43.76 -23.24
C GLY A 193 13.91 44.77 -22.20
N SER A 194 15.22 44.92 -22.00
CA SER A 194 15.74 46.05 -21.23
C SER A 194 15.71 47.31 -22.10
N PHE A 195 14.78 48.24 -21.84
CA PHE A 195 14.78 49.73 -22.03
C PHE A 195 13.34 50.28 -22.27
N PRO A 196 13.01 51.55 -21.92
CA PRO A 196 13.04 52.20 -20.61
C PRO A 196 11.62 52.58 -20.11
N ASN A 197 11.56 52.96 -18.82
CA ASN A 197 10.55 53.72 -18.05
C ASN A 197 9.34 54.37 -18.77
N GLY A 198 8.52 53.62 -19.50
CA GLY A 198 7.17 54.05 -19.87
C GLY A 198 6.22 53.93 -18.69
N MET A 199 5.46 55.00 -18.40
CA MET A 199 4.48 55.11 -17.32
C MET A 199 3.55 53.88 -17.32
N SER A 200 3.88 52.91 -16.49
CA SER A 200 3.18 51.64 -16.43
C SER A 200 1.94 51.86 -15.58
N THR A 201 0.75 51.73 -16.16
CA THR A 201 -0.50 51.79 -15.37
C THR A 201 -0.42 50.80 -14.20
N THR A 202 -0.94 51.19 -13.03
CA THR A 202 -0.96 50.36 -11.82
C THR A 202 -1.50 48.95 -12.08
N ASN A 203 -2.48 48.83 -12.98
CA ASN A 203 -3.04 47.56 -13.44
C ASN A 203 -2.06 46.69 -14.23
N ALA A 204 -1.25 47.28 -15.13
CA ALA A 204 -0.24 46.54 -15.89
C ALA A 204 0.90 46.01 -15.00
N VAL A 205 1.32 46.82 -14.01
CA VAL A 205 2.31 46.40 -13.00
C VAL A 205 1.77 45.25 -12.14
N ARG A 206 0.53 45.36 -11.65
CA ARG A 206 -0.13 44.31 -10.86
C ARG A 206 -0.28 43.00 -11.65
N ASN A 207 -0.69 43.07 -12.92
CA ASN A 207 -0.78 41.87 -13.77
C ASN A 207 0.57 41.20 -13.99
N ARG A 208 1.65 41.96 -14.24
CA ARG A 208 3.00 41.39 -14.37
C ARG A 208 3.47 40.70 -13.09
N LYS A 209 3.17 41.28 -11.91
CA LYS A 209 3.46 40.66 -10.61
C LYS A 209 2.71 39.34 -10.44
N ASN A 210 1.41 39.31 -10.76
CA ASN A 210 0.60 38.09 -10.68
C ASN A 210 1.12 36.99 -11.61
N GLU A 211 1.44 37.32 -12.87
CA GLU A 211 2.00 36.35 -13.83
C GLU A 211 3.34 35.77 -13.37
N ARG A 212 4.22 36.61 -12.79
CA ARG A 212 5.48 36.15 -12.19
C ARG A 212 5.22 35.22 -11.01
N SER A 213 4.27 35.55 -10.14
CA SER A 213 3.90 34.73 -8.99
C SER A 213 3.37 33.36 -9.42
N LEU A 214 2.47 33.31 -10.42
CA LEU A 214 1.93 32.06 -10.97
C LEU A 214 3.03 31.20 -11.58
N THR A 215 3.99 31.81 -12.27
CA THR A 215 5.12 31.11 -12.87
C THR A 215 6.05 30.52 -11.79
N LEU A 216 6.36 31.28 -10.74
CA LEU A 216 7.17 30.80 -9.62
C LEU A 216 6.47 29.69 -8.83
N MET A 217 5.18 29.85 -8.56
CA MET A 217 4.36 28.82 -7.92
C MET A 217 4.39 27.52 -8.72
N LEU A 218 4.20 27.60 -10.04
CA LEU A 218 4.21 26.44 -10.92
C LEU A 218 5.57 25.71 -10.91
N PHE A 219 6.69 26.43 -10.95
CA PHE A 219 8.01 25.80 -10.84
C PHE A 219 8.24 25.13 -9.48
N ALA A 220 7.87 25.80 -8.39
CA ALA A 220 7.98 25.23 -7.05
C ALA A 220 7.13 23.96 -6.92
N GLN A 221 5.91 23.98 -7.46
CA GLN A 221 5.01 22.83 -7.48
C GLN A 221 5.57 21.67 -8.30
N VAL A 222 6.15 21.93 -9.49
CA VAL A 222 6.78 20.87 -10.31
C VAL A 222 7.96 20.22 -9.59
N ILE A 223 8.82 21.03 -8.96
CA ILE A 223 9.98 20.53 -8.21
C ILE A 223 9.52 19.68 -7.02
N LEU A 224 8.60 20.21 -6.20
CA LEU A 224 8.08 19.51 -5.03
C LEU A 224 7.35 18.22 -5.43
N LEU A 225 6.52 18.26 -6.47
CA LEU A 225 5.81 17.09 -6.95
C LEU A 225 6.80 16.01 -7.42
N THR A 226 7.80 16.39 -8.22
CA THR A 226 8.82 15.45 -8.72
C THR A 226 9.57 14.78 -7.55
N LEU A 227 10.03 15.57 -6.58
CA LEU A 227 10.77 15.07 -5.41
C LEU A 227 9.91 14.13 -4.54
N LEU A 228 8.63 14.44 -4.37
CA LEU A 228 7.72 13.66 -3.51
C LEU A 228 7.14 12.42 -4.21
N THR A 229 6.98 12.43 -5.54
CA THR A 229 6.40 11.29 -6.28
C THR A 229 7.43 10.27 -6.74
N LEU A 230 8.69 10.67 -6.96
CA LEU A 230 9.74 9.74 -7.39
C LEU A 230 9.97 8.56 -6.41
N PRO A 231 10.00 8.76 -5.08
CA PRO A 231 10.08 7.64 -4.14
C PRO A 231 8.92 6.66 -4.25
N GLN A 232 7.69 7.16 -4.49
CA GLN A 232 6.51 6.31 -4.66
C GLN A 232 6.60 5.46 -5.93
N ALA A 233 7.02 6.07 -7.04
CA ALA A 233 7.29 5.36 -8.29
C ALA A 233 8.38 4.30 -8.08
N GLY A 234 9.50 4.68 -7.45
CA GLY A 234 10.61 3.78 -7.14
C GLY A 234 10.19 2.59 -6.26
N GLN A 235 9.36 2.83 -5.24
CA GLN A 235 8.82 1.76 -4.40
C GLN A 235 7.96 0.78 -5.22
N LYS A 236 7.11 1.27 -6.11
CA LYS A 236 6.27 0.42 -6.98
C LYS A 236 7.11 -0.39 -7.96
N PHE A 237 8.12 0.22 -8.57
CA PHE A 237 9.08 -0.51 -9.42
C PHE A 237 9.85 -1.57 -8.63
N TYR A 238 10.32 -1.24 -7.43
CA TYR A 238 11.03 -2.19 -6.57
C TYR A 238 10.14 -3.39 -6.21
N LEU A 239 8.88 -3.15 -5.83
CA LEU A 239 7.93 -4.23 -5.50
C LEU A 239 7.62 -5.12 -6.71
N THR A 240 7.47 -4.53 -7.90
CA THR A 240 7.25 -5.28 -9.14
C THR A 240 8.50 -6.06 -9.55
N TYR A 241 9.68 -5.46 -9.48
CA TYR A 241 10.94 -6.09 -9.88
C TYR A 241 11.32 -7.24 -8.94
N THR A 242 11.18 -7.03 -7.63
CA THR A 242 11.48 -8.05 -6.62
C THR A 242 10.36 -9.08 -6.44
N PHE A 243 9.32 -9.04 -7.29
CA PHE A 243 8.18 -9.94 -7.16
C PHE A 243 8.55 -11.42 -7.40
N TYR A 244 9.43 -11.70 -8.37
CA TYR A 244 9.90 -13.05 -8.70
C TYR A 244 11.22 -13.45 -8.02
N TYR A 245 11.82 -12.56 -7.22
CA TYR A 245 13.05 -12.86 -6.51
C TYR A 245 12.74 -13.51 -5.16
N THR A 246 13.36 -14.68 -4.92
CA THR A 246 13.29 -15.34 -3.61
C THR A 246 14.00 -14.47 -2.57
N LYS A 247 13.19 -13.86 -1.71
CA LYS A 247 13.64 -13.04 -0.59
C LYS A 247 14.45 -13.91 0.40
N SER A 248 15.61 -13.42 0.86
CA SER A 248 16.58 -14.22 1.66
C SER A 248 16.03 -14.65 3.02
N SER A 249 16.70 -15.58 3.72
CA SER A 249 16.32 -16.05 5.06
C SER A 249 16.12 -14.95 6.13
N SER A 250 16.61 -13.73 5.90
CA SER A 250 16.33 -12.53 6.71
C SER A 250 14.94 -11.96 6.44
N GLN A 251 14.48 -12.04 5.19
CA GLN A 251 13.17 -11.61 4.69
C GLN A 251 12.11 -12.74 4.69
N ARG A 252 12.49 -13.95 5.14
CA ARG A 252 11.63 -15.14 5.34
C ARG A 252 11.07 -15.24 6.78
N ALA A 253 11.30 -14.23 7.62
CA ALA A 253 10.71 -14.15 8.93
C ALA A 253 9.18 -14.25 8.82
N LEU A 254 8.56 -15.16 9.57
CA LEU A 254 7.12 -15.15 9.78
C LEU A 254 6.84 -13.83 10.50
N GLU A 255 6.39 -12.82 9.76
CA GLU A 255 6.03 -11.53 10.31
C GLU A 255 4.69 -11.69 11.01
N ILE A 256 4.69 -11.49 12.33
CA ILE A 256 3.49 -11.54 13.13
C ILE A 256 3.10 -10.14 13.61
N GLU A 257 1.81 -9.86 13.57
CA GLU A 257 1.23 -8.59 14.01
C GLU A 257 0.67 -8.75 15.43
N THR A 258 1.05 -7.85 16.34
CA THR A 258 0.47 -7.81 17.69
C THR A 258 -0.74 -6.88 17.77
N MET A 259 -1.82 -7.33 18.41
CA MET A 259 -3.06 -6.53 18.51
C MET A 259 -3.22 -5.72 19.81
N HIS A 260 -2.33 -5.88 20.79
CA HIS A 260 -2.52 -5.34 22.15
C HIS A 260 -2.02 -3.90 22.35
N THR A 261 -1.12 -3.38 21.51
CA THR A 261 -0.47 -2.07 21.67
C THR A 261 -1.09 -0.94 20.83
N GLY A 262 -2.22 -1.16 20.17
CA GLY A 262 -2.86 -0.17 19.28
C GLY A 262 -2.06 0.20 18.03
N SER A 263 -0.87 -0.40 17.84
CA SER A 263 -0.01 -0.25 16.68
C SER A 263 0.36 -1.61 16.13
N ILE A 264 0.34 -1.76 14.80
CA ILE A 264 0.80 -2.99 14.14
C ILE A 264 2.33 -3.02 14.23
N ILE A 265 2.86 -3.90 15.06
CA ILE A 265 4.29 -4.16 15.17
C ILE A 265 4.55 -5.53 14.54
N LEU A 266 5.48 -5.56 13.58
CA LEU A 266 5.92 -6.77 12.91
C LEU A 266 7.09 -7.37 13.68
N TYR A 267 6.95 -8.63 14.09
CA TYR A 267 8.02 -9.40 14.73
C TYR A 267 8.39 -10.63 13.91
N ARG A 268 9.64 -11.05 14.05
CA ARG A 268 10.12 -12.35 13.54
C ARG A 268 9.98 -13.43 14.62
N ILE A 269 9.40 -14.57 14.27
CA ILE A 269 9.39 -15.74 15.16
C ILE A 269 10.77 -16.40 15.23
N ARG A 270 11.26 -16.60 16.45
CA ARG A 270 12.45 -17.41 16.72
C ARG A 270 12.09 -18.84 17.17
N GLY A 271 11.01 -18.98 17.92
CA GLY A 271 10.53 -20.26 18.45
C GLY A 271 9.27 -20.12 19.30
N PHE A 272 8.85 -21.23 19.89
CA PHE A 272 7.72 -21.31 20.81
C PHE A 272 8.22 -21.59 22.22
N GLY A 273 7.63 -20.91 23.21
CA GLY A 273 7.90 -21.07 24.64
C GLY A 273 6.81 -21.89 25.33
N ARG A 274 6.84 -21.87 26.67
CA ARG A 274 5.80 -22.48 27.51
C ARG A 274 4.49 -21.68 27.46
N SER A 275 3.45 -22.21 28.10
CA SER A 275 2.16 -21.53 28.21
C SER A 275 2.27 -20.19 28.94
N ALA A 276 1.38 -19.24 28.60
CA ALA A 276 1.47 -17.86 29.11
C ALA A 276 1.28 -17.75 30.64
N ASP A 277 0.60 -18.71 31.26
CA ASP A 277 0.46 -18.86 32.72
C ASP A 277 1.74 -19.38 33.40
N GLN A 278 2.58 -20.14 32.70
CA GLN A 278 3.79 -20.75 33.27
C GLN A 278 5.08 -20.01 32.89
N LEU A 279 5.04 -19.21 31.82
CA LEU A 279 6.21 -18.52 31.31
C LEU A 279 6.43 -17.22 32.08
N MET A 280 7.41 -17.25 32.98
CA MET A 280 7.83 -16.11 33.80
C MET A 280 8.85 -15.23 33.06
N PHE A 281 8.75 -13.92 33.26
CA PHE A 281 9.75 -12.97 32.77
C PHE A 281 9.93 -11.81 33.76
N CYS A 282 11.10 -11.18 33.73
CA CYS A 282 11.37 -10.00 34.53
C CYS A 282 10.75 -8.77 33.87
N SER A 283 9.73 -8.18 34.50
CA SER A 283 9.18 -6.90 34.06
C SER A 283 10.14 -5.78 34.46
N VAL A 284 10.69 -5.06 33.47
CA VAL A 284 11.43 -3.82 33.74
C VAL A 284 10.41 -2.69 33.79
N LYS A 285 10.29 -2.01 34.93
CA LYS A 285 9.53 -0.75 35.00
C LYS A 285 10.35 0.30 34.26
N ASP A 286 9.76 0.92 33.24
CA ASP A 286 10.36 1.98 32.42
C ASP A 286 10.46 3.31 33.19
N ASP A 287 11.07 3.31 34.37
CA ASP A 287 11.50 4.51 35.06
C ASP A 287 13.04 4.57 35.02
N GLU A 288 13.57 5.24 34.00
CA GLU A 288 14.97 5.65 33.91
C GLU A 288 15.29 6.73 34.96
N GLU A 289 15.32 6.40 36.25
CA GLU A 289 16.07 7.10 37.32
C GLU A 289 15.73 6.50 38.69
N ALA A 290 16.39 5.40 39.05
CA ALA A 290 16.54 5.02 40.45
C ALA A 290 17.81 4.19 40.64
N VAL A 291 18.81 4.84 41.24
CA VAL A 291 19.96 4.19 41.87
C VAL A 291 19.44 3.27 42.98
N GLY A 292 19.79 1.98 42.90
CA GLY A 292 19.66 1.04 44.01
C GLY A 292 18.53 0.02 43.89
N ALA A 293 18.92 -1.23 43.61
CA ALA A 293 18.26 -2.48 44.02
C ALA A 293 16.72 -2.43 44.23
N ALA A 294 15.95 -2.16 43.19
CA ALA A 294 14.52 -2.46 43.17
C ALA A 294 14.32 -3.84 42.53
N ALA A 295 13.77 -4.77 43.31
CA ALA A 295 13.57 -6.16 42.96
C ALA A 295 12.89 -6.31 41.58
N SER A 296 13.58 -6.94 40.64
CA SER A 296 12.97 -7.49 39.43
C SER A 296 11.98 -8.58 39.84
N GLU A 297 10.70 -8.22 39.91
CA GLU A 297 9.63 -9.16 40.21
C GLU A 297 9.40 -10.03 38.97
N GLU A 298 9.61 -11.33 39.11
CA GLU A 298 9.27 -12.30 38.06
C GLU A 298 7.75 -12.41 37.99
N ILE A 299 7.18 -12.04 36.85
CA ILE A 299 5.74 -12.10 36.60
C ILE A 299 5.47 -13.04 35.43
N SER A 300 4.36 -13.78 35.49
CA SER A 300 3.91 -14.57 34.34
C SER A 300 3.44 -13.65 33.22
N ILE A 301 3.51 -14.11 31.97
CA ILE A 301 2.96 -13.34 30.85
C ILE A 301 1.46 -13.14 31.02
N ALA A 302 0.73 -14.14 31.50
CA ALA A 302 -0.72 -14.02 31.75
C ALA A 302 -1.06 -12.93 32.79
N ASP A 303 -0.28 -12.85 33.88
CA ASP A 303 -0.48 -11.85 34.92
C ASP A 303 -0.08 -10.46 34.43
N TYR A 304 1.00 -10.35 33.67
CA TYR A 304 1.42 -9.09 33.04
C TYR A 304 0.36 -8.53 32.08
N PHE A 305 -0.24 -9.39 31.25
CA PHE A 305 -1.35 -8.98 30.37
C PHE A 305 -2.60 -8.58 31.15
N THR A 306 -2.83 -9.19 32.32
CA THR A 306 -3.95 -8.82 33.20
C THR A 306 -3.73 -7.45 33.86
N GLN A 307 -2.49 -7.10 34.17
CA GLN A 307 -2.13 -5.84 34.82
C GLN A 307 -2.03 -4.65 33.84
N ASN A 308 -1.43 -4.87 32.66
CA ASN A 308 -1.10 -3.79 31.72
C ASN A 308 -2.03 -3.71 30.50
N PHE A 309 -2.78 -4.78 30.23
CA PHE A 309 -3.64 -4.90 29.04
C PHE A 309 -4.97 -5.58 29.41
N ARG A 310 -5.61 -6.24 28.44
CA ARG A 310 -6.79 -7.08 28.66
C ARG A 310 -6.35 -8.48 29.11
N LYS A 311 -7.05 -9.03 30.09
CA LYS A 311 -6.92 -10.42 30.53
C LYS A 311 -7.07 -11.39 29.35
N LEU A 312 -6.11 -12.30 29.21
CA LEU A 312 -6.10 -13.37 28.19
C LEU A 312 -7.28 -14.33 28.43
N MET A 313 -8.01 -14.71 27.37
CA MET A 313 -9.03 -15.75 27.42
C MET A 313 -8.41 -17.16 27.47
N TYR A 314 -7.22 -17.34 26.87
CA TYR A 314 -6.58 -18.65 26.73
C TYR A 314 -5.14 -18.64 27.27
N PRO A 315 -4.95 -18.49 28.59
CA PRO A 315 -3.62 -18.36 29.20
C PRO A 315 -2.77 -19.65 29.09
N TYR A 316 -3.38 -20.80 28.83
CA TYR A 316 -2.70 -22.08 28.65
C TYR A 316 -2.05 -22.25 27.26
N LEU A 317 -2.28 -21.33 26.31
CA LEU A 317 -1.65 -21.40 24.99
C LEU A 317 -0.15 -21.04 25.08
N PRO A 318 0.73 -21.68 24.27
CA PRO A 318 2.15 -21.37 24.26
C PRO A 318 2.43 -19.94 23.82
N CYS A 319 3.49 -19.36 24.36
CA CYS A 319 4.01 -18.07 23.94
C CYS A 319 4.94 -18.20 22.73
N ILE A 320 5.06 -17.14 21.95
CA ILE A 320 5.97 -17.00 20.81
C ILE A 320 7.14 -16.12 21.24
N ASP A 321 8.37 -16.57 20.97
CA ASP A 321 9.56 -15.71 21.04
C ASP A 321 9.61 -14.85 19.77
N ALA A 322 9.23 -13.59 19.94
CA ALA A 322 9.11 -12.60 18.88
C ALA A 322 10.29 -11.64 18.97
N MET A 323 11.00 -11.39 17.87
CA MET A 323 12.17 -10.49 17.89
C MET A 323 11.96 -9.31 16.95
N LYS A 324 12.25 -8.10 17.45
CA LYS A 324 12.43 -6.90 16.63
C LYS A 324 13.88 -6.84 16.16
N GLU A 325 14.14 -6.36 14.94
CA GLU A 325 15.45 -6.44 14.26
C GLU A 325 16.63 -5.83 15.05
N SER A 326 16.34 -4.95 16.02
CA SER A 326 17.33 -4.30 16.90
C SER A 326 17.40 -4.85 18.34
N GLN A 327 16.57 -5.82 18.73
CA GLN A 327 16.51 -6.33 20.11
C GLN A 327 17.30 -7.63 20.28
N LYS A 328 18.14 -7.69 21.33
CA LYS A 328 18.90 -8.90 21.72
C LYS A 328 18.18 -9.79 22.74
N LYS A 329 17.19 -9.25 23.46
CA LYS A 329 16.40 -9.99 24.47
C LYS A 329 15.13 -10.58 23.83
N PRO A 330 14.68 -11.78 24.26
CA PRO A 330 13.44 -12.37 23.76
C PRO A 330 12.24 -11.52 24.17
N ASN A 331 11.29 -11.31 23.25
CA ASN A 331 10.02 -10.67 23.55
C ASN A 331 8.91 -11.70 23.43
N TRP A 332 8.41 -12.16 24.56
CA TRP A 332 7.43 -13.23 24.61
C TRP A 332 6.01 -12.71 24.42
N LEU A 333 5.30 -13.28 23.46
CA LEU A 333 3.92 -12.90 23.14
C LEU A 333 3.00 -14.11 23.24
N SER A 334 1.86 -13.99 23.92
CA SER A 334 0.84 -15.06 23.88
C SER A 334 0.30 -15.23 22.44
N MET A 335 0.08 -16.47 22.00
CA MET A 335 -0.54 -16.73 20.69
C MET A 335 -1.91 -16.07 20.52
N GLU A 336 -2.64 -15.81 21.61
CA GLU A 336 -3.93 -15.13 21.58
C GLU A 336 -3.83 -13.70 21.05
N VAL A 337 -2.71 -13.02 21.29
CA VAL A 337 -2.52 -11.60 20.93
C VAL A 337 -1.77 -11.41 19.62
N VAL A 338 -1.47 -12.52 18.93
CA VAL A 338 -0.66 -12.56 17.73
C VAL A 338 -1.50 -12.97 16.52
N ARG A 339 -1.43 -12.18 15.45
CA ARG A 339 -1.97 -12.55 14.14
C ARG A 339 -0.85 -12.89 13.19
N HIS A 340 -0.98 -14.01 12.50
CA HIS A 340 -0.15 -14.30 11.35
C HIS A 340 -0.42 -13.30 10.21
N ALA A 341 0.60 -12.58 9.74
CA ALA A 341 0.49 -11.81 8.51
C ALA A 341 0.49 -12.80 7.34
N LEU A 342 -0.70 -13.23 6.91
CA LEU A 342 -0.90 -14.20 5.82
C LEU A 342 -0.23 -13.72 4.52
N LYS A 343 0.98 -14.23 4.28
CA LYS A 343 1.55 -14.31 2.93
C LYS A 343 1.38 -15.75 2.46
N SER A 344 0.63 -15.95 1.38
CA SER A 344 0.49 -17.28 0.76
C SER A 344 1.86 -17.84 0.38
N LEU A 345 2.09 -19.12 0.68
CA LEU A 345 3.29 -19.83 0.24
C LEU A 345 3.35 -19.85 -1.30
N GLU A 346 4.51 -19.52 -1.86
CA GLU A 346 4.75 -19.52 -3.30
C GLU A 346 4.69 -20.95 -3.89
N LYS A 347 4.37 -21.12 -5.17
CA LYS A 347 4.29 -22.46 -5.82
C LYS A 347 5.57 -23.29 -5.65
N GLN A 348 6.76 -22.66 -5.65
CA GLN A 348 8.02 -23.36 -5.35
C GLN A 348 8.09 -23.82 -3.89
N GLN A 349 7.59 -23.02 -2.95
CA GLN A 349 7.54 -23.36 -1.53
C GLN A 349 6.51 -24.46 -1.26
N GLN A 350 5.35 -24.40 -1.91
CA GLN A 350 4.35 -25.49 -1.89
C GLN A 350 4.94 -26.78 -2.45
N GLY A 351 5.74 -26.70 -3.53
CA GLY A 351 6.45 -27.85 -4.08
C GLY A 351 7.55 -28.41 -3.16
N LEU A 352 8.27 -27.54 -2.43
CA LEU A 352 9.29 -27.93 -1.46
C LEU A 352 8.68 -28.55 -0.21
N VAL A 353 7.62 -27.95 0.33
CA VAL A 353 6.84 -28.53 1.42
C VAL A 353 6.25 -29.84 0.96
N SER A 354 5.59 -29.90 -0.19
CA SER A 354 5.06 -31.15 -0.75
C SER A 354 6.13 -32.22 -0.88
N ARG A 355 7.30 -31.93 -1.47
CA ARG A 355 8.43 -32.87 -1.55
C ARG A 355 8.95 -33.34 -0.20
N ASN A 356 9.01 -32.46 0.80
CA ASN A 356 9.47 -32.81 2.14
C ASN A 356 8.38 -33.50 2.98
N THR A 357 7.10 -33.31 2.64
CA THR A 357 5.96 -33.99 3.28
C THR A 357 5.58 -35.29 2.58
N ILE A 358 6.13 -35.57 1.39
CA ILE A 358 5.94 -36.85 0.71
C ILE A 358 6.76 -37.90 1.47
N ILE A 359 6.07 -38.64 2.31
CA ILE A 359 6.57 -39.85 2.96
C ILE A 359 6.11 -41.04 2.11
N LYS A 360 6.98 -42.03 1.91
CA LYS A 360 6.60 -43.24 1.15
C LYS A 360 5.45 -43.95 1.87
N PRO A 361 4.43 -44.47 1.15
CA PRO A 361 3.24 -45.05 1.79
C PRO A 361 3.54 -46.12 2.86
N GLY A 362 4.54 -46.98 2.64
CA GLY A 362 4.96 -47.97 3.65
C GLY A 362 5.56 -47.34 4.91
N GLN A 363 6.43 -46.34 4.76
CA GLN A 363 6.99 -45.62 5.92
C GLN A 363 5.92 -44.84 6.68
N HIS A 364 4.99 -44.22 5.96
CA HIS A 364 3.86 -43.51 6.56
C HIS A 364 2.93 -44.47 7.30
N TYR A 365 2.76 -45.71 6.80
CA TYR A 365 2.03 -46.76 7.51
C TYR A 365 2.71 -47.12 8.83
N ASP A 366 4.02 -47.40 8.79
CA ASP A 366 4.81 -47.78 9.98
C ASP A 366 4.81 -46.67 11.04
N GLU A 367 4.96 -45.40 10.62
CA GLU A 367 4.88 -44.24 11.52
C GLU A 367 3.51 -44.12 12.20
N ILE A 368 2.41 -44.27 11.45
CA ILE A 368 1.06 -44.22 12.04
C ILE A 368 0.88 -45.37 13.03
N MET A 369 1.27 -46.59 12.67
CA MET A 369 1.12 -47.75 13.56
C MET A 369 1.97 -47.58 14.83
N ASN A 370 3.17 -47.00 14.72
CA ASN A 370 3.98 -46.66 15.89
C ASN A 370 3.30 -45.63 16.80
N ILE A 371 2.66 -44.60 16.23
CA ILE A 371 1.90 -43.61 17.00
C ILE A 371 0.73 -44.27 17.74
N VAL A 372 0.00 -45.15 17.04
CA VAL A 372 -1.14 -45.88 17.63
C VAL A 372 -0.68 -46.76 18.79
N TYR A 373 0.42 -47.51 18.61
CA TYR A 373 0.98 -48.38 19.64
C TYR A 373 1.51 -47.59 20.85
N ASN A 374 2.28 -46.53 20.60
CA ASN A 374 2.93 -45.73 21.65
C ASN A 374 1.91 -44.96 22.50
N ASN A 375 0.84 -44.47 21.88
CA ASN A 375 -0.15 -43.65 22.58
C ASN A 375 -1.28 -44.45 23.24
N GLN A 376 -1.35 -45.77 23.02
CA GLN A 376 -2.32 -46.68 23.65
C GLN A 376 -3.77 -46.16 23.60
N PHE A 377 -4.23 -45.72 22.43
CA PHE A 377 -5.53 -45.05 22.27
C PHE A 377 -6.72 -45.87 22.77
N THR A 378 -6.63 -47.21 22.78
CA THR A 378 -7.66 -48.10 23.35
C THR A 378 -7.91 -47.87 24.85
N ARG A 379 -6.92 -47.32 25.56
CA ARG A 379 -6.99 -47.02 26.99
C ARG A 379 -7.31 -45.55 27.28
N ASP A 380 -7.39 -44.70 26.27
CA ASP A 380 -7.63 -43.27 26.44
C ASP A 380 -9.04 -43.00 27.02
N PRO A 381 -9.14 -42.31 28.16
CA PRO A 381 -10.43 -42.06 28.83
C PRO A 381 -11.35 -41.14 28.02
N TYR A 382 -10.81 -40.20 27.24
CA TYR A 382 -11.60 -39.28 26.41
C TYR A 382 -12.20 -40.00 25.21
N LEU A 383 -11.44 -40.89 24.57
CA LEU A 383 -11.96 -41.68 23.44
C LEU A 383 -13.06 -42.64 23.88
N LYS A 384 -12.96 -43.20 25.09
CA LYS A 384 -14.02 -44.03 25.69
C LYS A 384 -15.30 -43.24 25.96
N GLU A 385 -15.19 -42.04 26.50
CA GLU A 385 -16.35 -41.17 26.76
C GLU A 385 -17.06 -40.77 25.46
N LEU A 386 -16.31 -40.62 24.37
CA LEU A 386 -16.84 -40.34 23.03
C LEU A 386 -17.24 -41.60 22.23
N ASN A 387 -17.12 -42.79 22.83
CA ASN A 387 -17.37 -44.08 22.19
C ASN A 387 -16.59 -44.30 20.88
N ILE A 388 -15.39 -43.73 20.78
CA ILE A 388 -14.48 -43.86 19.64
C ILE A 388 -13.50 -45.00 19.93
N HIS A 389 -13.44 -45.99 19.03
CA HIS A 389 -12.51 -47.12 19.13
C HIS A 389 -11.49 -47.05 17.99
N VAL A 390 -10.21 -47.13 18.34
CA VAL A 390 -9.09 -47.16 17.40
C VAL A 390 -8.57 -48.60 17.32
N ASP A 391 -8.51 -49.17 16.12
CA ASP A 391 -8.00 -50.52 15.90
C ASP A 391 -6.45 -50.50 15.86
N GLU A 392 -5.82 -51.33 16.69
CA GLU A 392 -4.37 -51.45 16.81
C GLU A 392 -3.80 -52.55 15.90
N GLN A 393 -4.64 -53.42 15.32
CA GLN A 393 -4.19 -54.55 14.51
C GLN A 393 -3.84 -54.15 13.07
N GLY A 394 -4.38 -53.02 12.58
CA GLY A 394 -4.04 -52.49 11.26
C GLY A 394 -4.98 -51.40 10.79
N MET A 395 -4.67 -50.86 9.61
CA MET A 395 -5.52 -49.85 8.96
C MET A 395 -6.73 -50.49 8.26
N LEU A 396 -7.85 -49.77 8.24
CA LEU A 396 -9.05 -50.17 7.53
C LEU A 396 -8.75 -50.40 6.04
N GLN A 397 -8.94 -51.64 5.57
CA GLN A 397 -8.82 -51.96 4.15
C GLN A 397 -10.13 -51.67 3.43
N THR A 398 -10.10 -50.72 2.49
CA THR A 398 -11.25 -50.41 1.63
C THR A 398 -10.98 -50.86 0.20
N LYS A 399 -11.90 -51.61 -0.42
CA LYS A 399 -11.82 -51.92 -1.86
C LYS A 399 -12.00 -50.62 -2.66
N ARG A 400 -10.97 -50.19 -3.36
CA ARG A 400 -11.03 -49.08 -4.32
C ARG A 400 -10.44 -49.50 -5.66
N HIS A 401 -10.96 -48.92 -6.73
CA HIS A 401 -10.41 -49.10 -8.07
C HIS A 401 -9.06 -48.36 -8.17
N VAL A 402 -7.97 -49.12 -8.28
CA VAL A 402 -6.63 -48.56 -8.51
C VAL A 402 -6.51 -48.28 -9.99
N LEU A 403 -6.43 -46.99 -10.35
CA LEU A 403 -6.22 -46.58 -11.74
C LEU A 403 -4.82 -46.98 -12.18
N SER A 404 -4.70 -47.52 -13.39
CA SER A 404 -3.43 -47.76 -14.05
C SER A 404 -2.64 -46.43 -14.16
N PRO A 405 -1.30 -46.46 -14.06
CA PRO A 405 -0.49 -45.26 -14.25
C PRO A 405 -0.81 -44.59 -15.60
N PRO A 406 -0.92 -43.26 -15.67
CA PRO A 406 -1.20 -42.57 -16.92
C PRO A 406 -0.04 -42.72 -17.91
N GLU A 407 -0.37 -42.91 -19.18
CA GLU A 407 0.61 -43.01 -20.26
C GLU A 407 1.16 -41.61 -20.60
N ILE A 408 2.49 -41.43 -20.50
CA ILE A 408 3.15 -40.14 -20.73
C ILE A 408 3.48 -40.01 -22.23
N LEU A 409 2.66 -39.26 -22.96
CA LEU A 409 2.92 -38.93 -24.37
C LEU A 409 3.88 -37.73 -24.47
N TYR A 410 5.14 -37.99 -24.82
CA TYR A 410 6.07 -36.94 -25.21
C TYR A 410 5.75 -36.49 -26.63
N HIS A 411 5.35 -35.22 -26.79
CA HIS A 411 5.13 -34.63 -28.11
C HIS A 411 6.45 -34.61 -28.88
N ARG A 412 6.60 -35.52 -29.85
CA ARG A 412 7.76 -35.54 -30.75
C ARG A 412 7.64 -34.33 -31.68
N GLY A 413 8.62 -33.44 -31.61
CA GLY A 413 8.63 -32.15 -32.32
C GLY A 413 8.27 -32.29 -33.80
N GLY A 414 7.34 -31.45 -34.24
CA GLY A 414 6.99 -31.29 -35.65
C GLY A 414 8.16 -30.67 -36.41
N THR A 415 8.51 -31.33 -37.51
CA THR A 415 9.30 -30.78 -38.64
C THR A 415 8.60 -29.60 -39.29
#